data_AF-A0A3D4TI56-F1
#
_entry.id   AF-A0A3D4TI56-F1
#
_cell.length_a   1.000
_cell.length_b   1.000
_cell.length_c   1.000
_cell.angle_alpha   90.00
_cell.angle_beta   90.00
_cell.angle_gamma   90.00
#
_symmetry.space_group_name_H-M   'P 1'
#
loop_
_entity.id
_entity.type
_entity.pdbx_description
1 polymer ?
#
loop_
_entity_poly.entity_id
_entity_poly.type
_entity_poly.pdbx_seq_one_letter_code
_entity_poly.pdbx_strand_id
1 'polypeptide(L)' 'NAIKFTAQGEVRLQLEVLGPTSEDGVQPLCLSVTDTGMGIAPEQLQHLFAPFTQAGAYIQRDHGGTGL' A
#
# COMPACT_ATOMS: atom_id res chain seq x y z
N ASN A 1 -1.14 0.92 -5.52
CA ASN A 1 -0.76 2.31 -5.16
C ASN A 1 0.69 2.62 -5.47
N ALA A 2 1.67 1.81 -5.03
CA ALA A 2 3.09 1.98 -5.39
C ALA A 2 3.36 2.29 -6.89
N ILE A 3 2.85 1.46 -7.81
CA ILE A 3 2.99 1.69 -9.27
C ILE A 3 2.37 3.03 -9.72
N LYS A 4 1.22 3.39 -9.15
CA LYS A 4 0.47 4.60 -9.50
C LYS A 4 1.24 5.88 -9.12
N PHE A 5 2.01 5.84 -8.03
CA PHE A 5 2.71 7.00 -7.48
C PHE A 5 4.23 7.00 -7.76
N THR A 6 4.74 6.00 -8.48
CA THR A 6 6.15 5.89 -8.87
C THR A 6 6.27 5.98 -10.39
N ALA A 7 6.31 7.20 -10.91
CA ALA A 7 6.43 7.44 -12.36
C ALA A 7 7.81 7.02 -12.91
N GLN A 8 8.85 7.20 -12.11
CA GLN A 8 10.22 6.77 -12.40
C GLN A 8 10.86 6.29 -11.09
N GLY A 9 11.60 5.18 -11.15
CA GLY A 9 12.21 4.56 -9.98
C GLY A 9 11.90 3.07 -9.91
N GLU A 10 11.80 2.53 -8.69
CA GLU A 10 11.53 1.11 -8.48
C GLU A 10 10.37 0.86 -7.53
N VAL A 11 9.71 -0.28 -7.74
CA VAL A 11 8.76 -0.88 -6.79
C VAL A 11 9.27 -2.27 -6.47
N ARG A 12 9.48 -2.54 -5.18
CA ARG A 12 9.97 -3.82 -4.66
C ARG A 12 8.88 -4.54 -3.88
N LEU A 13 8.72 -5.82 -4.16
CA LEU A 13 7.89 -6.74 -3.38
C LEU A 13 8.82 -7.71 -2.65
N GLN A 14 8.64 -7.87 -1.35
CA GLN A 14 9.46 -8.75 -0.53
C GLN A 14 8.58 -9.56 0.41
N LEU A 15 8.93 -10.84 0.57
CA LEU A 15 8.29 -11.76 1.50
C LEU A 15 9.33 -12.25 2.50
N GLU A 16 9.04 -12.07 3.78
CA GLU A 16 9.93 -12.47 4.88
C GLU A 16 9.21 -13.44 5.81
N VAL A 17 9.96 -14.40 6.35
CA VAL A 17 9.51 -15.28 7.42
C VAL A 17 9.87 -14.61 8.74
N LEU A 18 8.86 -14.23 9.52
CA LEU A 18 9.06 -13.44 10.76
C LEU A 18 9.42 -14.30 11.98
N GLY A 19 9.32 -15.61 11.89
CA GLY A 19 9.56 -16.53 13.01
C GLY A 19 9.37 -17.99 12.62
N PRO A 20 9.46 -18.93 13.56
CA PRO A 20 9.17 -20.34 13.29
C PRO A 20 7.68 -20.57 13.03
N THR A 21 7.35 -21.68 12.38
CA THR A 21 5.97 -22.20 12.33
C THR A 21 5.49 -22.50 13.74
N SER A 22 4.31 -22.00 14.10
CA SER A 22 3.66 -22.29 15.38
C SER A 22 3.16 -23.74 15.46
N GLU A 23 2.81 -24.18 16.66
CA GLU A 23 2.37 -25.57 16.92
C GLU A 23 1.08 -25.95 16.18
N ASP A 24 0.23 -24.98 15.86
CA ASP A 24 -0.97 -25.11 15.03
C ASP A 24 -0.68 -25.07 13.51
N GLY A 25 0.60 -25.03 13.12
CA GLY A 25 1.03 -25.07 11.72
C GLY A 25 1.04 -23.72 11.00
N VAL A 26 0.89 -22.61 11.72
CA VAL A 26 0.84 -21.26 11.13
C VAL A 26 2.25 -20.67 11.02
N GLN A 27 2.61 -20.21 9.82
CA GLN A 27 3.89 -19.54 9.57
C GLN A 27 3.67 -18.02 9.50
N PRO A 28 4.20 -17.21 10.44
CA PRO A 28 4.13 -15.77 10.32
C PRO A 28 4.98 -15.28 9.15
N LEU A 29 4.35 -14.56 8.21
CA LEU A 29 4.97 -13.97 7.04
C LEU A 29 4.75 -12.46 7.01
N CYS A 30 5.76 -11.71 6.57
CA CYS A 30 5.63 -10.30 6.25
C CYS A 30 5.71 -10.12 4.73
N LEU A 31 4.65 -9.57 4.14
CA LEU A 31 4.68 -9.09 2.76
C LEU A 31 4.85 -7.58 2.78
N SER A 32 5.94 -7.07 2.21
CA SER A 32 6.21 -5.64 2.10
C SER A 32 6.23 -5.20 0.64
N VAL A 33 5.65 -4.02 0.40
CA VAL A 33 5.74 -3.30 -0.86
C VAL A 33 6.47 -2.00 -0.55
N THR A 34 7.58 -1.75 -1.23
CA THR A 34 8.36 -0.51 -1.11
C THR A 34 8.45 0.16 -2.46
N ASP A 35 8.25 1.47 -2.50
CA ASP A 35 8.39 2.27 -3.71
C ASP A 35 9.22 3.52 -3.47
N THR A 36 9.76 4.08 -4.55
CA THR A 36 10.56 5.32 -4.53
C THR A 36 9.77 6.51 -5.07
N GLY A 37 8.44 6.46 -5.02
CA GLY A 37 7.56 7.50 -5.52
C GLY A 37 7.60 8.78 -4.67
N MET A 38 6.63 9.66 -4.90
CA MET A 38 6.55 10.97 -4.22
C MET A 38 6.33 10.91 -2.70
N GLY A 39 6.14 9.73 -2.12
CA GLY A 39 5.84 9.53 -0.71
C GLY A 39 4.43 9.97 -0.32
N ILE A 40 4.17 9.99 0.98
CA ILE A 40 2.89 10.43 1.58
C ILE A 40 3.20 11.61 2.50
N ALA A 41 2.44 12.70 2.35
CA ALA A 41 2.58 13.85 3.23
C ALA A 41 2.19 13.47 4.68
N PRO A 42 2.89 13.97 5.72
CA PRO A 42 2.64 13.60 7.12
C PRO A 42 1.17 13.77 7.54
N GLU A 43 0.51 14.82 7.06
CA GLU A 43 -0.88 15.14 7.38
C GLU A 43 -1.87 14.14 6.75
N GLN A 44 -1.45 13.43 5.70
CA GLN A 44 -2.25 12.40 5.02
C GLN A 44 -2.06 11.01 5.64
N LEU A 45 -0.96 10.76 6.38
CA LEU A 45 -0.69 9.46 7.00
C LEU A 45 -1.79 9.02 7.97
N GLN A 46 -2.36 9.96 8.72
CA GLN A 46 -3.45 9.67 9.67
C GLN A 46 -4.74 9.19 8.99
N HIS A 47 -4.91 9.46 7.70
CA HIS A 47 -6.09 9.08 6.93
C HIS A 47 -5.84 7.90 6.00
N LEU A 48 -4.62 7.33 6.01
CA LEU A 48 -4.18 6.31 5.07
C LEU A 48 -5.06 5.05 5.08
N PHE A 49 -5.53 4.67 6.27
CA PHE A 49 -6.37 3.50 6.51
C PHE A 49 -7.84 3.87 6.80
N ALA A 50 -8.21 5.14 6.63
CA ALA A 50 -9.61 5.53 6.73
C ALA A 50 -10.39 4.93 5.55
N PRO A 51 -11.61 4.42 5.77
CA PRO A 51 -12.45 3.93 4.67
C PRO A 51 -12.58 4.99 3.58
N PHE A 52 -12.30 4.61 2.34
CA PHE A 52 -12.41 5.52 1.21
C PHE A 52 -13.90 5.85 0.96
N THR A 53 -14.32 7.07 1.30
CA THR A 53 -15.66 7.57 0.93
C THR A 53 -15.56 8.25 -0.43
N GLN A 54 -16.11 7.58 -1.44
CA GLN A 54 -16.16 8.08 -2.81
C GLN A 54 -17.21 9.20 -2.92
N ALA A 55 -16.88 10.40 -2.45
CA ALA A 55 -17.76 11.56 -2.52
C ALA A 55 -17.56 12.29 -3.87
N GLY A 56 -18.51 12.10 -4.79
CA GLY A 56 -18.74 13.00 -5.93
C GLY A 56 -17.92 12.73 -7.19
N ALA A 57 -18.61 12.85 -8.34
CA ALA A 57 -18.22 12.41 -9.68
C ALA A 57 -17.07 13.20 -10.36
N TYR A 58 -16.00 13.58 -9.64
CA TYR A 58 -14.91 14.38 -10.24
C TYR A 58 -13.50 13.75 -10.21
N ILE A 59 -13.32 12.55 -9.64
CA ILE A 59 -12.02 11.84 -9.65
C ILE A 59 -12.10 10.60 -10.55
N GLN A 60 -12.45 10.79 -11.82
CA GLN A 60 -12.50 9.68 -12.80
C GLN A 60 -11.37 9.69 -13.83
N ARG A 61 -10.63 10.80 -14.02
CA ARG A 61 -9.92 10.94 -15.30
C ARG A 61 -8.50 10.43 -15.39
N ASP A 62 -7.74 10.30 -14.29
CA ASP A 62 -6.38 9.76 -14.44
C ASP A 62 -6.01 8.64 -13.46
N HIS A 63 -6.65 8.50 -12.30
CA HIS A 63 -6.13 7.66 -11.21
C HIS A 63 -7.27 6.92 -10.47
N GLY A 64 -8.07 6.15 -11.22
CA GLY A 64 -9.15 5.33 -10.66
C GLY A 64 -8.60 4.22 -9.75
N GLY A 65 -8.85 4.34 -8.45
CA GLY A 65 -8.59 3.28 -7.47
C GLY A 65 -9.62 3.34 -6.35
N THR A 66 -10.06 2.18 -5.86
CA THR A 66 -11.11 2.04 -4.82
C THR A 66 -10.58 2.19 -3.39
N GLY A 67 -9.38 2.77 -3.20
CA GLY A 67 -8.79 3.01 -1.88
C GLY A 67 -7.28 2.73 -1.80
N LEU A 68 -6.80 2.70 -0.56
CA LEU A 68 -5.79 1.75 -0.10
C LEU A 68 -6.50 0.50 0.39
#